data_AF-A0A1I4NB35-F1
#
_entry.id   AF-A0A1I4NB35-F1
#
_cell.length_a   1.000
_cell.length_b   1.000
_cell.length_c   1.000
_cell.angle_alpha   90.00
_cell.angle_beta   90.00
_cell.angle_gamma   90.00
#
_symmetry.space_group_name_H-M   'P 1'
#
loop_
_entity.id
_entity.type
_entity.pdbx_description
1 polymer ?
#
loop_
_entity_poly.entity_id
_entity_poly.type
_entity_poly.pdbx_seq_one_letter_code
_entity_poly.pdbx_strand_id
1 'polypeptide(L)'
;MNEAQILATYKAILATTRQMLVAVEKNEWDTVNKLGQQCKQLTDTLTAHPIRQVLSKEAQKEKVALIQQIFACDAKIRAITEPGITRLHHYLSSVHKAIE
;
A
#
# COMPACT_ATOMS: atom_id res chain seq x y z
N MET A 1 -11.40 -17.86 5.20
CA MET A 1 -11.14 -16.92 6.32
C MET A 1 -12.46 -16.62 7.02
N ASN A 2 -12.48 -16.64 8.35
CA ASN A 2 -13.64 -16.17 9.14
C ASN A 2 -13.64 -14.63 9.24
N GLU A 3 -14.70 -14.04 9.79
CA GLU A 3 -14.88 -12.58 9.88
C GLU A 3 -13.73 -11.89 10.62
N ALA A 4 -13.34 -12.44 11.77
CA ALA A 4 -12.23 -11.92 12.58
C ALA A 4 -10.90 -11.94 11.81
N GLN A 5 -10.62 -13.02 11.06
CA GLN A 5 -9.42 -13.12 10.22
C GLN A 5 -9.43 -12.07 9.11
N ILE A 6 -10.58 -11.81 8.48
CA ILE A 6 -10.69 -10.78 7.42
C ILE A 6 -10.37 -9.40 7.98
N LEU A 7 -10.99 -9.01 9.10
CA LEU A 7 -10.74 -7.72 9.73
C LEU A 7 -9.29 -7.60 10.22
N ALA A 8 -8.72 -8.68 10.77
CA ALA A 8 -7.33 -8.71 11.18
C ALA A 8 -6.39 -8.49 9.99
N THR A 9 -6.65 -9.11 8.83
CA THR A 9 -5.83 -8.89 7.63
C THR A 9 -5.95 -7.46 7.10
N TYR A 10 -7.14 -6.84 7.09
CA TYR A 10 -7.27 -5.42 6.73
C TYR A 10 -6.52 -4.49 7.71
N LYS A 11 -6.57 -4.79 9.02
CA LYS A 11 -5.78 -4.06 10.04
C LYS A 11 -4.29 -4.20 9.81
N ALA A 12 -3.83 -5.40 9.46
CA ALA A 12 -2.43 -5.65 9.13
C ALA A 12 -1.99 -4.87 7.88
N ILE A 13 -2.80 -4.85 6.81
CA ILE A 13 -2.53 -4.03 5.62
C ILE A 13 -2.39 -2.56 6.02
N LEU A 14 -3.33 -2.01 6.78
CA LEU A 14 -3.27 -0.62 7.23
C LEU A 14 -2.01 -0.33 8.07
N ALA A 15 -1.63 -1.23 8.97
CA ALA A 15 -0.41 -1.09 9.76
C ALA A 15 0.84 -1.08 8.86
N THR A 16 0.93 -2.00 7.90
CA THR A 16 2.03 -2.07 6.93
C THR A 16 2.09 -0.81 6.06
N THR A 17 0.96 -0.32 5.55
CA THR A 17 0.92 0.91 4.74
C THR A 17 1.32 2.14 5.55
N ARG A 18 0.95 2.23 6.84
CA ARG A 18 1.42 3.30 7.73
C ARG A 18 2.93 3.25 7.96
N GLN A 19 3.49 2.06 8.19
CA GLN A 19 4.94 1.89 8.31
C GLN A 19 5.65 2.30 7.01
N MET A 20 5.05 1.96 5.87
CA MET A 20 5.60 2.31 4.56
C MET A 20 5.58 3.83 4.34
N LEU A 21 4.53 4.53 4.77
CA LEU A 21 4.51 6.00 4.76
C LEU A 21 5.66 6.60 5.58
N VAL A 22 5.89 6.12 6.80
CA VAL A 22 7.02 6.59 7.63
C VAL A 22 8.37 6.31 6.96
N ALA A 23 8.53 5.13 6.35
CA ALA A 23 9.76 4.78 5.64
C ALA A 23 10.01 5.68 4.43
N VAL A 24 8.95 6.03 3.67
CA VAL A 24 9.01 6.98 2.55
C VAL A 24 9.40 8.37 3.03
N GLU A 25 8.81 8.86 4.13
CA GLU A 25 9.16 10.17 4.72
C GLU A 25 10.64 10.22 5.18
N LYS A 26 11.22 9.08 5.54
CA LYS A 26 12.64 8.94 5.93
C LYS A 26 13.59 8.56 4.79
N ASN A 27 13.09 8.36 3.57
CA ASN A 27 13.86 7.86 2.42
C ASN A 27 14.48 6.46 2.64
N GLU A 28 13.88 5.61 3.47
CA GLU A 28 14.35 4.25 3.76
C GLU A 28 13.86 3.26 2.68
N TRP A 29 14.38 3.37 1.45
CA TRP A 29 13.82 2.68 0.28
C TRP A 29 13.86 1.14 0.36
N ASP A 30 14.87 0.55 0.99
CA ASP A 30 14.90 -0.91 1.23
C ASP A 30 13.76 -1.35 2.15
N THR A 31 13.48 -0.55 3.19
CA THR A 31 12.35 -0.76 4.09
C THR A 31 11.03 -0.63 3.33
N VAL A 32 10.90 0.37 2.45
CA VAL A 32 9.72 0.55 1.58
C VAL A 32 9.49 -0.68 0.70
N ASN A 33 10.54 -1.22 0.07
CA ASN A 33 10.44 -2.41 -0.77
C ASN A 33 9.98 -3.64 0.03
N LYS A 34 10.55 -3.87 1.22
CA LYS A 34 10.17 -4.97 2.10
C LYS A 34 8.71 -4.86 2.56
N LEU A 35 8.29 -3.66 2.98
CA LEU A 35 6.91 -3.40 3.40
C LEU A 35 5.93 -3.53 2.22
N GLY A 36 6.33 -3.12 1.02
CA GLY A 36 5.55 -3.31 -0.21
C GLY A 36 5.29 -4.80 -0.52
N GLN A 37 6.32 -5.64 -0.39
CA GLN A 37 6.16 -7.10 -0.54
C GLN A 37 5.22 -7.69 0.52
N GLN A 38 5.34 -7.27 1.78
CA GLN A 38 4.44 -7.70 2.85
C GLN A 38 2.99 -7.27 2.60
N CYS A 39 2.77 -6.03 2.15
CA CYS A 39 1.46 -5.50 1.79
C CYS A 39 0.82 -6.33 0.65
N LYS A 40 1.62 -6.68 -0.37
CA LYS A 40 1.21 -7.56 -1.46
C LYS A 40 0.77 -8.93 -0.94
N GLN A 41 1.57 -9.60 -0.11
CA GLN A 41 1.23 -10.91 0.46
C GLN A 41 -0.07 -10.90 1.28
N LEU A 42 -0.31 -9.84 2.06
CA LEU A 42 -1.55 -9.67 2.83
C LEU A 42 -2.75 -9.48 1.90
N THR A 43 -2.59 -8.71 0.83
CA THR A 43 -3.63 -8.49 -0.18
C THR A 43 -3.94 -9.78 -0.94
N ASP A 44 -2.91 -10.53 -1.34
CA ASP A 44 -3.03 -11.83 -2.01
C ASP A 44 -3.76 -12.85 -1.12
N THR A 45 -3.55 -12.79 0.20
CA THR A 45 -4.28 -13.63 1.16
C THR A 45 -5.79 -13.36 1.13
N LEU A 46 -6.19 -12.09 1.03
CA LEU A 46 -7.60 -11.69 0.92
C LEU A 46 -8.23 -12.11 -0.41
N THR A 47 -7.48 -12.02 -1.52
CA THR A 47 -8.00 -12.36 -2.86
C THR A 47 -8.08 -13.87 -3.09
N ALA A 48 -7.12 -14.64 -2.57
CA ALA A 48 -7.10 -16.10 -2.68
C ALA A 48 -8.23 -16.79 -1.89
N HIS A 49 -8.78 -16.12 -0.87
CA HIS A 49 -9.85 -16.64 -0.03
C HIS A 49 -11.12 -15.78 -0.19
N PRO A 50 -11.90 -15.98 -1.27
CA PRO A 50 -13.13 -15.24 -1.47
C PRO A 50 -14.00 -15.34 -0.22
N ILE A 51 -14.49 -14.19 0.25
CA ILE A 51 -15.31 -14.08 1.45
C ILE A 51 -16.63 -14.78 1.17
N ARG A 52 -16.72 -16.08 1.53
CA ARG A 52 -17.93 -16.90 1.32
C ARG A 52 -18.99 -16.70 2.41
N GLN A 53 -18.65 -16.01 3.49
CA GLN A 53 -19.58 -15.72 4.60
C GLN A 53 -20.10 -14.29 4.48
N VAL A 54 -21.36 -14.08 4.87
CA VAL A 54 -21.91 -12.74 5.00
C VAL A 54 -21.28 -12.10 6.25
N LEU A 55 -20.62 -10.96 6.07
CA LEU A 55 -20.10 -10.18 7.19
C LEU A 55 -21.24 -9.52 7.96
N SER A 56 -21.11 -9.41 9.28
CA SER A 56 -21.99 -8.59 10.12
C SER A 56 -22.01 -7.14 9.63
N LYS A 57 -23.08 -6.39 9.94
CA LYS A 57 -23.18 -4.97 9.52
C LYS A 57 -22.04 -4.14 10.12
N GLU A 58 -21.65 -4.48 11.35
CA GLU A 58 -20.57 -3.88 12.11
C GLU A 58 -19.23 -4.17 11.41
N ALA A 59 -18.95 -5.43 11.06
CA ALA A 59 -17.74 -5.80 10.33
C ALA A 59 -17.65 -5.19 8.93
N GLN A 60 -18.79 -5.04 8.22
CA GLN A 60 -18.81 -4.35 6.93
C GLN A 60 -18.42 -2.87 7.08
N LYS A 61 -18.98 -2.17 8.07
CA LYS A 61 -18.63 -0.77 8.37
C LYS A 61 -17.15 -0.63 8.72
N GLU A 62 -16.64 -1.51 9.59
CA GLU A 62 -15.23 -1.50 10.00
C GLU A 62 -14.30 -1.76 8.81
N LYS A 63 -14.61 -2.75 7.97
CA LYS A 63 -13.86 -3.04 6.74
C LYS A 63 -13.79 -1.81 5.82
N VAL A 64 -14.91 -1.13 5.59
CA VAL A 64 -14.94 0.08 4.73
C VAL A 64 -14.06 1.17 5.33
N ALA A 65 -14.15 1.42 6.63
CA ALA A 65 -13.32 2.41 7.32
C ALA A 65 -11.81 2.09 7.24
N LEU A 66 -11.43 0.81 7.30
CA LEU A 66 -10.04 0.37 7.13
C LEU A 66 -9.55 0.63 5.69
N ILE A 67 -10.35 0.30 4.68
CA ILE A 67 -10.00 0.52 3.26
C ILE A 67 -9.78 2.01 2.97
N GLN A 68 -10.67 2.88 3.47
CA GLN A 68 -10.53 4.34 3.30
C GLN A 68 -9.22 4.86 3.93
N GLN A 69 -8.84 4.35 5.10
CA GLN A 69 -7.58 4.72 5.74
C GLN A 69 -6.36 4.21 4.98
N ILE A 70 -6.42 3.01 4.40
CA ILE A 70 -5.36 2.47 3.53
C ILE A 70 -5.16 3.39 2.33
N PHE A 71 -6.24 3.73 1.62
CA PHE A 71 -6.17 4.63 0.46
C PHE A 71 -5.66 6.03 0.83
N ALA A 72 -6.03 6.57 1.99
CA ALA A 72 -5.48 7.84 2.45
C ALA A 72 -3.96 7.77 2.69
N CYS A 73 -3.44 6.64 3.19
CA CYS A 73 -1.99 6.45 3.33
C CYS A 73 -1.31 6.29 1.96
N ASP A 74 -1.88 5.50 1.05
CA ASP A 74 -1.34 5.31 -0.30
C ASP A 74 -1.28 6.63 -1.08
N ALA A 75 -2.29 7.49 -0.95
CA ALA A 75 -2.30 8.82 -1.56
C ALA A 75 -1.13 9.68 -1.06
N LYS A 76 -0.83 9.64 0.25
CA LYS A 76 0.33 10.35 0.83
C LYS A 76 1.65 9.78 0.35
N ILE A 77 1.78 8.45 0.28
CA ILE A 77 2.97 7.78 -0.27
C ILE A 77 3.23 8.26 -1.70
N ARG A 78 2.20 8.23 -2.57
CA ARG A 78 2.30 8.70 -3.96
C ARG A 78 2.72 10.16 -4.06
N ALA A 79 2.12 11.04 -3.24
CA ALA A 79 2.48 12.45 -3.23
C ALA A 79 3.96 12.72 -2.93
N ILE A 80 4.61 11.84 -2.15
CA ILE A 80 6.04 11.95 -1.83
C ILE A 80 6.91 11.32 -2.94
N THR A 81 6.51 10.16 -3.47
CA THR A 81 7.35 9.37 -4.38
C THR A 81 7.24 9.79 -5.84
N GLU A 82 6.05 10.15 -6.32
CA GLU A 82 5.81 10.48 -7.74
C GLU A 82 6.68 11.64 -8.25
N PRO A 83 6.86 12.76 -7.53
CA PRO A 83 7.70 13.85 -8.00
C PRO A 83 9.16 13.46 -8.23
N GLY A 84 9.70 12.57 -7.38
CA GLY A 84 11.06 12.06 -7.51
C GLY A 84 11.23 11.19 -8.75
N ILE A 85 10.26 10.30 -8.99
CA ILE A 85 10.22 9.44 -10.17
C ILE A 85 10.13 10.28 -11.45
N THR A 86 9.28 11.31 -11.47
CA THR A 86 9.17 12.23 -12.62
C THR A 86 10.50 12.94 -12.91
N ARG A 87 11.20 13.44 -11.87
CA ARG A 87 12.51 14.08 -12.04
C ARG A 87 13.57 13.13 -12.59
N LEU A 88 13.64 11.90 -12.07
CA LEU A 88 14.56 10.87 -12.57
C LEU A 88 14.29 10.52 -14.03
N HIS A 89 13.03 10.36 -14.41
CA HIS A 89 12.65 10.10 -15.80
C HIS A 89 13.06 11.25 -16.74
N HIS A 90 12.85 12.50 -16.32
CA HIS A 90 13.31 13.66 -17.08
C HIS A 90 14.83 13.69 -17.24
N TYR A 91 15.58 13.41 -16.17
CA TYR A 91 17.04 13.36 -16.24
C TYR A 91 17.53 12.28 -17.20
N LEU A 92 17.06 11.04 -17.07
CA LEU A 92 17.46 9.92 -17.93
C LEU A 92 17.15 10.18 -19.41
N SER A 93 15.97 10.73 -19.71
CA SER A 93 15.59 11.09 -21.08
C SER A 93 16.43 12.24 -21.65
N SER A 94 16.83 13.21 -20.82
CA SER A 94 17.72 14.30 -21.26
C SER A 94 19.15 13.82 -21.56
N VAL A 95 19.67 12.88 -20.75
CA VAL A 95 20.99 12.28 -20.97
C VAL A 95 21.00 11.43 -22.24
N HIS A 96 19.94 10.66 -22.49
CA HIS A 96 19.82 9.87 -23.71
C HIS A 96 19.87 10.73 -24.98
N LYS A 97 19.16 11.86 -25.00
CA LYS A 97 19.18 12.83 -26.13
C LYS A 97 20.52 13.54 -26.34
N ALA A 98 21.38 13.60 -25.33
CA ALA A 98 22.67 14.28 -25.42
C ALA A 98 23.79 13.38 -26.00
N ILE A 99 23.52 12.08 -26.16
CA ILE A 99 24.47 11.07 -26.65
C ILE A 99 24.16 10.65 -28.10
N GLU A 100 23.02 11.06 -28.65
CA GLU A 100 22.64 10.93 -30.08
C GLU A 100 23.03 12.16 -30.89
#